data_AF-A0A419VX08-F1
#
_entry.id   AF-A0A419VX08-F1
#
_cell.length_a   1.000
_cell.length_b   1.000
_cell.length_c   1.000
_cell.angle_alpha   90.00
_cell.angle_beta   90.00
_cell.angle_gamma   90.00
#
_symmetry.space_group_name_H-M   'P 1'
#
loop_
_entity.id
_entity.type
_entity.pdbx_description
1 polymer ?
#
loop_
_entity_poly.entity_id
_entity_poly.type
_entity_poly.pdbx_seq_one_letter_code
_entity_poly.pdbx_strand_id
1 'polypeptide(L)'
;MKKSLIWFAALFAIVGHSCKKVNCPAAPKTMDQVFFIDENSETGTLVGQVLAFDEEDSKPLTYSLVSGNENDAFSISEDDGLLTIQNEDAIDFETNPVFNLIVEVRNSADKSTQTNVTVNLNNIDIPTNGMILYYPFDGDVMDYSDSQNNGIDFTDGNYVQGMRSEALNFNGSTDYIELENTLNSINGLSFSFWMYSRGSDGIENNGTIVAKYNMSNGGSRCFMLNSFGNTDETRTDNNISITFYKYGYTYAYHDKLKSYMEQADIQNELNPATYDLVNPLRIELQQWTHCLINVTETSIECWLDGVLCTKKQREYSNYFSDETEPVYIGNIISGGAGSNNHFNGILDELRVYNRGLTEDEIKTLYKE
;
A
#
# COMPACT_ATOMS: atom_id res chain seq x y z
N MET A 1 67.23 21.75 -63.14
CA MET A 1 66.36 21.96 -61.96
C MET A 1 65.11 21.12 -62.13
N LYS A 2 64.77 20.35 -61.09
CA LYS A 2 63.50 19.62 -60.83
C LYS A 2 63.11 18.50 -61.79
N LYS A 3 62.51 17.38 -61.38
CA LYS A 3 62.50 16.49 -60.19
C LYS A 3 61.48 15.41 -60.62
N SER A 4 61.82 14.13 -60.52
CA SER A 4 60.91 13.02 -60.84
C SER A 4 59.71 12.96 -59.89
N LEU A 5 58.58 12.45 -60.35
CA LEU A 5 57.52 11.96 -59.47
C LEU A 5 57.06 10.57 -59.93
N ILE A 6 57.37 9.57 -59.10
CA ILE A 6 56.96 8.17 -59.20
C ILE A 6 55.65 8.04 -58.42
N TRP A 7 54.62 7.45 -59.02
CA TRP A 7 53.38 7.09 -58.34
C TRP A 7 53.54 5.71 -57.69
N PHE A 8 53.37 5.63 -56.37
CA PHE A 8 53.23 4.36 -55.63
C PHE A 8 51.75 4.07 -55.41
N ALA A 9 51.28 2.92 -55.89
CA ALA A 9 49.99 2.36 -55.52
C ALA A 9 50.11 1.72 -54.13
N ALA A 10 49.29 2.17 -53.17
CA ALA A 10 49.20 1.57 -51.85
C ALA A 10 48.27 0.34 -51.91
N LEU A 11 48.84 -0.85 -51.71
CA LEU A 11 48.10 -2.09 -51.50
C LEU A 11 47.69 -2.16 -50.02
N PHE A 12 46.40 -2.02 -49.72
CA PHE A 12 45.87 -2.29 -48.38
C PHE A 12 45.83 -3.80 -48.16
N ALA A 13 46.74 -4.32 -47.33
CA ALA A 13 46.67 -5.68 -46.84
C ALA A 13 45.63 -5.75 -45.70
N ILE A 14 44.46 -6.35 -45.99
CA ILE A 14 43.53 -6.80 -44.94
C ILE A 14 44.18 -8.01 -44.26
N VAL A 15 44.76 -7.81 -43.08
CA VAL A 15 45.22 -8.93 -42.25
C VAL A 15 44.00 -9.51 -41.55
N GLY A 16 43.32 -10.44 -42.22
CA GLY A 16 42.41 -11.36 -41.54
C GLY A 16 43.21 -12.29 -40.64
N HIS A 17 43.31 -11.99 -39.35
CA HIS A 17 43.81 -12.95 -38.36
C HIS A 17 42.77 -14.07 -38.22
N SER A 18 42.91 -15.11 -39.05
CA SER A 18 42.25 -16.39 -38.85
C SER A 18 42.74 -17.00 -37.54
N CYS A 19 41.88 -17.03 -36.53
CA CYS A 19 42.13 -17.78 -35.30
C CYS A 19 42.43 -19.25 -35.66
N LYS A 20 43.63 -19.75 -35.34
CA LYS A 20 43.95 -21.17 -35.47
C LYS A 20 43.14 -21.93 -34.42
N LYS A 21 42.38 -22.93 -34.90
CA LYS A 21 41.37 -23.76 -34.21
C LYS A 21 41.85 -24.61 -33.01
N VAL A 22 42.88 -24.19 -32.25
CA VAL A 22 43.48 -25.00 -31.17
C VAL A 22 43.50 -24.30 -29.80
N ASN A 23 43.13 -23.01 -29.69
CA ASN A 23 43.05 -22.36 -28.36
C ASN A 23 42.23 -21.04 -28.38
N CYS A 24 41.08 -21.03 -29.06
CA CYS A 24 40.19 -19.88 -29.00
C CYS A 24 39.35 -20.00 -27.72
N PRO A 25 39.33 -18.98 -26.83
CA PRO A 25 38.49 -19.03 -25.64
C PRO A 25 37.04 -19.33 -26.03
N ALA A 26 36.44 -20.33 -25.39
CA ALA A 26 35.03 -20.62 -25.51
C ALA A 26 34.18 -19.51 -24.85
N ALA A 27 32.89 -19.45 -25.21
CA ALA A 27 31.93 -18.65 -24.45
C ALA A 27 31.48 -19.42 -23.20
N PRO A 28 31.03 -18.72 -22.15
CA PRO A 28 30.36 -19.36 -21.03
C PRO A 28 29.18 -20.22 -21.49
N LYS A 29 28.85 -21.22 -20.69
CA LYS A 29 27.69 -22.10 -20.88
C LYS A 29 26.67 -21.82 -19.78
N THR A 30 25.41 -21.84 -20.15
CA THR A 30 24.27 -21.58 -19.26
C THR A 30 23.05 -22.31 -19.79
N MET A 31 22.03 -22.43 -18.95
CA MET A 31 20.71 -22.96 -19.32
C MET A 31 19.67 -21.92 -18.94
N ASP A 32 18.50 -22.00 -19.58
CA ASP A 32 17.35 -21.19 -19.21
C ASP A 32 17.00 -21.45 -17.74
N GLN A 33 16.67 -20.37 -17.02
CA GLN A 33 16.41 -20.39 -15.59
C GLN A 33 15.03 -19.83 -15.29
N VAL A 34 14.42 -20.36 -14.24
CA VAL A 34 13.09 -19.95 -13.79
C VAL A 34 13.16 -19.61 -12.32
N PHE A 35 12.68 -18.41 -11.98
CA PHE A 35 12.52 -17.94 -10.61
C PHE A 35 11.05 -17.65 -10.33
N PHE A 36 10.74 -17.62 -9.04
CA PHE A 36 9.43 -17.25 -8.51
C PHE A 36 9.65 -16.21 -7.43
N ILE A 37 8.84 -15.16 -7.45
CA ILE A 37 8.83 -14.15 -6.42
C ILE A 37 7.39 -13.74 -6.18
N ASP A 38 7.05 -13.44 -4.94
CA ASP A 38 5.72 -12.92 -4.66
C ASP A 38 5.60 -11.52 -5.26
N GLU A 39 4.43 -11.19 -5.79
CA GLU A 39 4.16 -9.81 -6.16
C GLU A 39 4.33 -8.87 -4.97
N ASN A 40 4.38 -7.56 -5.20
CA ASN A 40 4.46 -6.58 -4.12
C ASN A 40 5.73 -6.69 -3.24
N SER A 41 6.69 -7.53 -3.64
CA SER A 41 7.97 -7.69 -2.96
C SER A 41 8.78 -6.39 -3.00
N GLU A 42 9.35 -6.01 -1.86
CA GLU A 42 10.06 -4.74 -1.67
C GLU A 42 11.33 -4.64 -2.54
N THR A 43 11.73 -3.42 -2.87
CA THR A 43 12.98 -3.13 -3.57
C THR A 43 14.19 -3.73 -2.84
N GLY A 44 15.09 -4.37 -3.58
CA GLY A 44 16.27 -5.06 -3.07
C GLY A 44 16.05 -6.52 -2.70
N THR A 45 14.79 -7.01 -2.71
CA THR A 45 14.49 -8.43 -2.48
C THR A 45 15.19 -9.32 -3.50
N LEU A 46 15.83 -10.39 -3.03
CA LEU A 46 16.53 -11.36 -3.88
C LEU A 46 15.53 -12.28 -4.61
N VAL A 47 15.55 -12.24 -5.94
CA VAL A 47 14.76 -13.12 -6.81
C VAL A 47 15.49 -14.44 -7.05
N GLY A 48 16.80 -14.38 -7.26
CA GLY A 48 17.63 -15.56 -7.53
C GLY A 48 19.03 -15.20 -7.98
N GLN A 49 19.82 -16.21 -8.32
CA GLN A 49 21.16 -16.05 -8.88
C GLN A 49 21.20 -16.69 -10.26
N VAL A 50 21.56 -15.93 -11.29
CA VAL A 50 21.73 -16.44 -12.65
C VAL A 50 23.02 -17.27 -12.71
N LEU A 51 22.87 -18.57 -12.94
CA LEU A 51 24.00 -19.50 -13.00
C LEU A 51 24.54 -19.66 -14.42
N ALA A 52 25.86 -19.63 -14.53
CA ALA A 52 26.62 -19.97 -15.72
C ALA A 52 27.95 -20.62 -15.32
N PHE A 53 28.58 -21.32 -16.26
CA PHE A 53 29.88 -21.93 -16.06
C PHE A 53 30.77 -21.77 -17.28
N ASP A 54 32.07 -21.62 -17.05
CA ASP A 54 33.09 -21.65 -18.10
C ASP A 54 34.08 -22.78 -17.77
N GLU A 55 34.25 -23.72 -18.72
CA GLU A 55 35.14 -24.88 -18.56
C GLU A 55 36.62 -24.50 -18.68
N GLU A 56 36.93 -23.37 -19.33
CA GLU A 56 38.28 -22.94 -19.68
C GLU A 56 38.81 -21.83 -18.77
N ASP A 57 37.93 -21.17 -18.00
CA ASP A 57 38.27 -20.03 -17.16
C ASP A 57 37.90 -20.27 -15.69
N SER A 58 38.87 -20.08 -14.79
CA SER A 58 38.65 -20.06 -13.33
C SER A 58 38.44 -18.65 -12.78
N LYS A 59 38.40 -17.64 -13.67
CA LYS A 59 38.13 -16.25 -13.33
C LYS A 59 36.62 -15.97 -13.25
N PRO A 60 36.22 -14.86 -12.60
CA PRO A 60 34.82 -14.46 -12.51
C PRO A 60 34.20 -14.21 -13.88
N LEU A 61 32.94 -14.60 -14.02
CA LEU A 61 32.07 -14.20 -15.13
C LEU A 61 31.40 -12.87 -14.80
N THR A 62 31.00 -12.11 -15.81
CA THR A 62 30.19 -10.91 -15.64
C THR A 62 28.80 -11.06 -16.23
N TYR A 63 27.81 -10.40 -15.62
CA TYR A 63 26.39 -10.54 -15.92
C TYR A 63 25.75 -9.18 -16.26
N SER A 64 24.81 -9.15 -17.22
CA SER A 64 24.05 -7.95 -17.54
C SER A 64 22.67 -8.26 -18.11
N LEU A 65 21.68 -7.41 -17.81
CA LEU A 65 20.35 -7.46 -18.41
C LEU A 65 20.38 -6.85 -19.81
N VAL A 66 19.86 -7.58 -20.80
CA VAL A 66 19.83 -7.15 -22.21
C VAL A 66 18.44 -6.64 -22.60
N SER A 67 17.38 -7.35 -22.18
CA SER A 67 15.99 -7.03 -22.51
C SER A 67 15.01 -7.78 -21.60
N GLY A 68 13.72 -7.43 -21.69
CA GLY A 68 12.64 -8.06 -20.92
C GLY A 68 12.53 -7.53 -19.49
N ASN A 69 13.23 -6.44 -19.17
CA ASN A 69 13.19 -5.78 -17.87
C ASN A 69 12.24 -4.57 -17.93
N GLU A 70 10.96 -4.81 -18.18
CA GLU A 70 9.96 -3.75 -18.28
C GLU A 70 9.92 -2.92 -16.98
N ASN A 71 9.75 -1.60 -17.12
CA ASN A 71 9.69 -0.64 -16.01
C ASN A 71 10.89 -0.68 -15.04
N ASP A 72 12.05 -1.16 -15.52
CA ASP A 72 13.25 -1.35 -14.70
C ASP A 72 12.97 -2.20 -13.43
N ALA A 73 12.13 -3.23 -13.59
CA ALA A 73 11.67 -4.11 -12.50
C ALA A 73 12.82 -4.75 -11.69
N PHE A 74 13.90 -5.17 -12.37
CA PHE A 74 15.00 -5.89 -11.76
C PHE A 74 16.36 -5.22 -12.01
N SER A 75 17.28 -5.43 -11.07
CA SER A 75 18.72 -5.21 -11.24
C SER A 75 19.47 -6.53 -11.16
N ILE A 76 20.54 -6.69 -11.94
CA ILE A 76 21.46 -7.82 -11.84
C ILE A 76 22.85 -7.35 -11.40
N SER A 77 23.43 -8.02 -10.41
CA SER A 77 24.82 -7.80 -10.01
C SER A 77 25.78 -8.33 -11.07
N GLU A 78 26.69 -7.46 -11.52
CA GLU A 78 27.66 -7.80 -12.55
C GLU A 78 28.62 -8.91 -12.11
N ASP A 79 28.97 -8.99 -10.82
CA ASP A 79 30.04 -9.86 -10.34
C ASP A 79 29.59 -11.30 -10.06
N ASP A 80 28.32 -11.50 -9.66
CA ASP A 80 27.81 -12.78 -9.19
C ASP A 80 26.45 -13.16 -9.74
N GLY A 81 25.83 -12.33 -10.59
CA GLY A 81 24.57 -12.65 -11.25
C GLY A 81 23.36 -12.67 -10.31
N LEU A 82 23.47 -12.09 -9.10
CA LEU A 82 22.32 -11.93 -8.22
C LEU A 82 21.30 -10.97 -8.84
N LEU A 83 20.08 -11.47 -9.02
CA LEU A 83 18.93 -10.73 -9.54
C LEU A 83 18.07 -10.26 -8.36
N THR A 84 17.87 -8.96 -8.24
CA THR A 84 17.07 -8.34 -7.18
C THR A 84 16.00 -7.43 -7.77
N ILE A 85 14.93 -7.20 -7.02
CA ILE A 85 13.93 -6.18 -7.38
C ILE A 85 14.59 -4.80 -7.32
N GLN A 86 14.38 -3.99 -8.36
CA GLN A 86 14.82 -2.60 -8.44
C GLN A 86 13.63 -1.63 -8.35
N ASN A 87 12.48 -2.01 -8.91
CA ASN A 87 11.27 -1.21 -8.88
C ASN A 87 10.09 -2.10 -8.44
N GLU A 88 9.64 -1.92 -7.20
CA GLU A 88 8.54 -2.71 -6.64
C GLU A 88 7.18 -2.43 -7.29
N ASP A 89 6.95 -1.21 -7.80
CA ASP A 89 5.72 -0.84 -8.52
C ASP A 89 5.56 -1.60 -9.85
N ALA A 90 6.65 -2.20 -10.34
CA ALA A 90 6.61 -3.05 -11.53
C ALA A 90 6.24 -4.51 -11.20
N ILE A 91 6.32 -4.93 -9.93
CA ILE A 91 6.10 -6.31 -9.49
C ILE A 91 4.63 -6.49 -9.12
N ASP A 92 3.78 -6.41 -10.14
CA ASP A 92 2.32 -6.44 -10.05
C ASP A 92 1.79 -7.60 -10.92
N PHE A 93 1.10 -8.57 -10.29
CA PHE A 93 0.61 -9.75 -10.97
C PHE A 93 -0.52 -9.44 -11.95
N GLU A 94 -1.44 -8.53 -11.60
CA GLU A 94 -2.56 -8.09 -12.44
C GLU A 94 -2.09 -7.41 -13.73
N THR A 95 -0.98 -6.65 -13.65
CA THR A 95 -0.41 -5.95 -14.80
C THR A 95 0.53 -6.82 -15.61
N ASN A 96 1.49 -7.52 -14.98
CA ASN A 96 2.47 -8.35 -15.66
C ASN A 96 2.92 -9.55 -14.80
N PRO A 97 2.23 -10.71 -14.92
CA PRO A 97 2.50 -11.86 -14.05
C PRO A 97 3.82 -12.59 -14.38
N VAL A 98 4.45 -12.29 -15.52
CA VAL A 98 5.67 -13.00 -15.96
C VAL A 98 6.64 -12.06 -16.67
N PHE A 99 7.88 -12.01 -16.21
CA PHE A 99 8.99 -11.35 -16.89
C PHE A 99 9.88 -12.36 -17.61
N ASN A 100 10.18 -12.10 -18.88
CA ASN A 100 11.06 -12.95 -19.69
C ASN A 100 12.34 -12.18 -20.00
N LEU A 101 13.30 -12.25 -19.08
CA LEU A 101 14.56 -11.52 -19.17
C LEU A 101 15.52 -12.23 -20.13
N ILE A 102 16.28 -11.44 -20.90
CA ILE A 102 17.48 -11.91 -21.58
C ILE A 102 18.69 -11.43 -20.79
N VAL A 103 19.48 -12.36 -20.28
CA VAL A 103 20.71 -12.08 -19.53
C VAL A 103 21.92 -12.45 -20.40
N GLU A 104 22.85 -11.51 -20.56
CA GLU A 104 24.16 -11.80 -21.13
C GLU A 104 25.15 -12.17 -20.03
N VAL A 105 25.88 -13.27 -20.25
CA VAL A 105 27.00 -13.69 -19.41
C VAL A 105 28.28 -13.65 -20.24
N ARG A 106 29.30 -12.98 -19.71
CA ARG A 106 30.58 -12.76 -20.40
C ARG A 106 31.75 -13.27 -19.57
N ASN A 107 32.76 -13.86 -20.22
CA ASN A 107 34.01 -14.24 -19.56
C ASN A 107 35.11 -13.18 -19.72
N SER A 108 36.25 -13.42 -19.06
CA SER A 108 37.40 -12.51 -19.10
C SER A 108 38.05 -12.36 -20.48
N ALA A 109 37.71 -13.20 -21.44
CA ALA A 109 38.18 -13.19 -22.82
C ALA A 109 37.21 -12.51 -23.79
N ASP A 110 36.21 -11.80 -23.27
CA ASP A 110 35.21 -11.05 -24.05
C ASP A 110 34.32 -11.95 -24.93
N LYS A 111 34.12 -13.21 -24.50
CA LYS A 111 33.15 -14.12 -25.09
C LYS A 111 31.89 -14.13 -24.26
N SER A 112 30.74 -14.05 -24.92
CA SER A 112 29.45 -14.03 -24.25
C SER A 112 28.50 -15.10 -24.75
N THR A 113 27.56 -15.45 -23.88
CA THR A 113 26.36 -16.23 -24.17
C THR A 113 25.16 -15.48 -23.61
N GLN A 114 23.97 -15.75 -24.14
CA GLN A 114 22.72 -15.24 -23.60
C GLN A 114 21.85 -16.39 -23.09
N THR A 115 21.05 -16.12 -22.06
CA THR A 115 20.09 -17.07 -21.49
C THR A 115 18.76 -16.41 -21.21
N ASN A 116 17.68 -17.19 -21.31
CA ASN A 116 16.38 -16.74 -20.87
C ASN A 116 16.27 -16.95 -19.35
N VAL A 117 15.86 -15.90 -18.64
CA VAL A 117 15.48 -15.98 -17.24
C VAL A 117 14.02 -15.59 -17.12
N THR A 118 13.16 -16.56 -16.81
CA THR A 118 11.74 -16.33 -16.56
C THR A 118 11.51 -16.09 -15.08
N VAL A 119 10.99 -14.92 -14.73
CA VAL A 119 10.53 -14.62 -13.36
C VAL A 119 9.01 -14.66 -13.37
N ASN A 120 8.42 -15.62 -12.66
CA ASN A 120 6.97 -15.69 -12.47
C ASN A 120 6.62 -15.00 -11.16
N LEU A 121 5.61 -14.13 -11.19
CA LEU A 121 5.04 -13.55 -9.99
C LEU A 121 4.03 -14.52 -9.38
N ASN A 122 4.05 -14.67 -8.06
CA ASN A 122 2.97 -15.32 -7.33
C ASN A 122 1.94 -14.26 -6.94
N ASN A 123 0.66 -14.51 -7.26
CA ASN A 123 -0.44 -13.67 -6.84
C ASN A 123 -0.60 -13.72 -5.31
N ILE A 124 -0.65 -12.56 -4.66
CA ILE A 124 -1.04 -12.39 -3.27
C ILE A 124 -2.44 -11.81 -3.26
N ASP A 125 -3.41 -12.69 -2.99
CA ASP A 125 -4.81 -12.27 -2.88
C ASP A 125 -5.03 -11.36 -1.67
N ILE A 126 -5.94 -10.40 -1.83
CA ILE A 126 -6.45 -9.55 -0.76
C ILE A 126 -7.01 -10.41 0.38
N PRO A 127 -6.73 -10.08 1.66
CA PRO A 127 -7.28 -10.83 2.77
C PRO A 127 -8.81 -10.74 2.78
N THR A 128 -9.48 -11.89 2.74
CA THR A 128 -10.95 -12.01 2.83
C THR A 128 -11.42 -12.61 4.16
N ASN A 129 -10.55 -13.34 4.85
CA ASN A 129 -10.89 -13.95 6.13
C ASN A 129 -11.29 -12.86 7.15
N GLY A 130 -12.49 -12.95 7.70
CA GLY A 130 -13.03 -12.01 8.68
C GLY A 130 -13.47 -10.66 8.09
N MET A 131 -13.46 -10.50 6.76
CA MET A 131 -14.03 -9.31 6.10
C MET A 131 -15.55 -9.34 6.28
N ILE A 132 -16.09 -8.25 6.82
CA ILE A 132 -17.52 -8.10 7.14
C ILE A 132 -18.19 -6.90 6.45
N LEU A 133 -17.40 -6.10 5.73
CA LEU A 133 -17.88 -5.04 4.86
C LEU A 133 -16.83 -4.82 3.76
N TYR A 134 -17.27 -4.68 2.52
CA TYR A 134 -16.43 -4.22 1.42
C TYR A 134 -17.25 -3.35 0.46
N TYR A 135 -16.97 -2.05 0.45
CA TYR A 135 -17.50 -1.08 -0.50
C TYR A 135 -16.37 -0.63 -1.44
N PRO A 136 -16.31 -1.14 -2.68
CA PRO A 136 -15.38 -0.61 -3.68
C PRO A 136 -15.75 0.82 -4.08
N PHE A 137 -17.05 1.19 -4.02
CA PHE A 137 -17.59 2.42 -4.57
C PHE A 137 -17.51 2.52 -6.10
N ASP A 138 -17.61 1.37 -6.77
CA ASP A 138 -17.72 1.24 -8.22
C ASP A 138 -19.15 1.49 -8.75
N GLY A 139 -19.66 2.71 -8.53
CA GLY A 139 -20.96 3.14 -9.04
C GLY A 139 -22.17 2.71 -8.19
N ASP A 140 -21.94 2.07 -7.05
CA ASP A 140 -22.97 1.72 -6.07
C ASP A 140 -22.46 1.82 -4.61
N VAL A 141 -23.33 1.50 -3.64
CA VAL A 141 -23.00 1.37 -2.21
C VAL A 141 -23.32 -0.05 -1.70
N MET A 142 -23.09 -1.05 -2.55
CA MET A 142 -23.33 -2.45 -2.23
C MET A 142 -22.17 -3.05 -1.45
N ASP A 143 -22.47 -3.96 -0.54
CA ASP A 143 -21.47 -4.75 0.18
C ASP A 143 -21.06 -5.96 -0.66
N TYR A 144 -19.81 -5.96 -1.11
CA TYR A 144 -19.19 -7.05 -1.85
C TYR A 144 -18.53 -8.09 -0.93
N SER A 145 -18.68 -7.95 0.39
CA SER A 145 -18.33 -9.01 1.34
C SER A 145 -19.44 -10.04 1.50
N ASP A 146 -19.13 -11.15 2.19
CA ASP A 146 -20.11 -12.19 2.49
C ASP A 146 -21.25 -11.73 3.42
N SER A 147 -21.11 -10.57 4.09
CA SER A 147 -22.12 -10.02 5.00
C SER A 147 -23.32 -9.39 4.31
N GLN A 148 -23.17 -8.95 3.05
CA GLN A 148 -24.22 -8.27 2.26
C GLN A 148 -24.89 -7.09 2.99
N ASN A 149 -24.10 -6.36 3.78
CA ASN A 149 -24.52 -5.18 4.52
C ASN A 149 -24.58 -3.95 3.62
N ASN A 150 -25.47 -3.98 2.63
CA ASN A 150 -25.62 -2.91 1.64
C ASN A 150 -26.02 -1.58 2.28
N GLY A 151 -25.47 -0.50 1.75
CA GLY A 151 -25.74 0.85 2.22
C GLY A 151 -27.05 1.39 1.66
N ILE A 152 -27.67 2.29 2.42
CA ILE A 152 -28.69 3.22 1.92
C ILE A 152 -27.93 4.49 1.53
N ASP A 153 -27.94 4.79 0.24
CA ASP A 153 -27.24 5.93 -0.33
C ASP A 153 -28.01 7.25 -0.10
N PHE A 154 -27.40 8.17 0.63
CA PHE A 154 -27.88 9.55 0.78
C PHE A 154 -26.90 10.55 0.18
N THR A 155 -26.06 10.10 -0.74
CA THR A 155 -25.22 10.96 -1.57
C THR A 155 -25.94 11.33 -2.87
N ASP A 156 -25.34 12.25 -3.63
CA ASP A 156 -25.79 12.56 -5.00
C ASP A 156 -25.31 11.50 -6.03
N GLY A 157 -24.69 10.38 -5.60
CA GLY A 157 -24.14 9.36 -6.49
C GLY A 157 -22.98 9.86 -7.35
N ASN A 158 -22.14 10.74 -6.79
CA ASN A 158 -21.04 11.38 -7.51
C ASN A 158 -19.79 10.48 -7.53
N TYR A 159 -19.76 9.54 -8.47
CA TYR A 159 -18.61 8.67 -8.68
C TYR A 159 -17.57 9.35 -9.57
N VAL A 160 -16.30 9.23 -9.20
CA VAL A 160 -15.13 9.81 -9.89
C VAL A 160 -14.04 8.76 -10.05
N GLN A 161 -13.00 9.04 -10.81
CA GLN A 161 -11.86 8.12 -10.93
C GLN A 161 -11.25 7.83 -9.55
N GLY A 162 -11.26 6.55 -9.16
CA GLY A 162 -10.66 6.04 -7.93
C GLY A 162 -9.19 5.69 -8.06
N MET A 163 -8.61 5.20 -6.96
CA MET A 163 -7.35 4.44 -6.96
C MET A 163 -7.52 3.16 -7.76
N ARG A 164 -8.68 2.52 -7.61
CA ARG A 164 -9.14 1.42 -8.47
C ARG A 164 -10.45 1.87 -9.09
N SER A 165 -10.60 1.63 -10.41
CA SER A 165 -11.85 1.88 -11.14
C SER A 165 -12.53 3.23 -10.77
N GLU A 166 -13.65 3.23 -10.04
CA GLU A 166 -14.36 4.43 -9.57
C GLU A 166 -14.36 4.53 -8.04
N ALA A 167 -14.59 5.74 -7.53
CA ALA A 167 -14.64 6.03 -6.10
C ALA A 167 -15.76 7.05 -5.78
N LEU A 168 -16.27 7.04 -4.55
CA LEU A 168 -17.37 7.92 -4.16
C LEU A 168 -16.87 9.26 -3.59
N ASN A 169 -17.32 10.36 -4.20
CA ASN A 169 -16.96 11.71 -3.82
C ASN A 169 -17.99 12.34 -2.86
N PHE A 170 -17.58 12.50 -1.60
CA PHE A 170 -18.35 13.16 -0.55
C PHE A 170 -18.15 14.69 -0.57
N ASN A 171 -19.26 15.43 -0.57
CA ASN A 171 -19.28 16.88 -0.76
C ASN A 171 -18.92 17.72 0.48
N GLY A 172 -18.70 17.10 1.65
CA GLY A 172 -18.37 17.85 2.86
C GLY A 172 -19.53 18.63 3.50
N SER A 173 -20.77 18.40 3.08
CA SER A 173 -21.95 19.17 3.53
C SER A 173 -23.21 18.35 3.79
N THR A 174 -23.49 17.31 3.01
CA THR A 174 -24.74 16.54 3.14
C THR A 174 -24.56 15.04 2.96
N ASP A 175 -23.50 14.62 2.28
CA ASP A 175 -23.36 13.23 1.83
C ASP A 175 -23.08 12.27 2.99
N TYR A 176 -23.80 11.15 3.00
CA TYR A 176 -23.53 10.01 3.86
C TYR A 176 -24.15 8.73 3.30
N ILE A 177 -23.74 7.61 3.89
CA ILE A 177 -24.34 6.29 3.69
C ILE A 177 -24.76 5.77 5.06
N GLU A 178 -25.94 5.16 5.15
CA GLU A 178 -26.44 4.50 6.37
C GLU A 178 -26.53 2.99 6.16
N LEU A 179 -26.09 2.20 7.15
CA LEU A 179 -26.11 0.74 7.10
C LEU A 179 -27.15 0.19 8.08
N GLU A 180 -28.00 -0.74 7.61
CA GLU A 180 -29.05 -1.38 8.42
C GLU A 180 -28.51 -2.50 9.33
N ASN A 181 -27.49 -3.25 8.89
CA ASN A 181 -26.81 -4.24 9.72
C ASN A 181 -25.53 -3.64 10.31
N THR A 182 -25.24 -3.95 11.57
CA THR A 182 -24.27 -3.16 12.34
C THR A 182 -22.91 -3.86 12.42
N LEU A 183 -21.82 -3.08 12.33
CA LEU A 183 -20.43 -3.57 12.41
C LEU A 183 -20.08 -4.00 13.84
N ASN A 184 -20.42 -5.25 14.18
CA ASN A 184 -20.16 -5.84 15.49
C ASN A 184 -18.92 -6.74 15.45
N SER A 185 -18.15 -6.72 16.54
CA SER A 185 -17.08 -7.68 16.74
C SER A 185 -16.73 -7.86 18.22
N ILE A 186 -16.09 -8.98 18.54
CA ILE A 186 -15.65 -9.37 19.88
C ILE A 186 -14.11 -9.27 20.01
N ASN A 187 -13.35 -9.69 18.97
CA ASN A 187 -11.90 -9.90 19.07
C ASN A 187 -11.07 -8.81 18.35
N GLY A 188 -11.70 -7.89 17.63
CA GLY A 188 -11.01 -6.84 16.86
C GLY A 188 -11.92 -6.22 15.81
N LEU A 189 -11.59 -5.03 15.33
CA LEU A 189 -12.35 -4.36 14.28
C LEU A 189 -11.42 -3.45 13.47
N SER A 190 -10.92 -3.96 12.36
CA SER A 190 -9.95 -3.24 11.54
C SER A 190 -10.61 -2.62 10.32
N PHE A 191 -10.14 -1.44 9.92
CA PHE A 191 -10.67 -0.65 8.81
C PHE A 191 -9.54 -0.38 7.84
N SER A 192 -9.75 -0.59 6.56
CA SER A 192 -8.83 -0.27 5.47
C SER A 192 -9.58 0.48 4.39
N PHE A 193 -9.02 1.55 3.86
CA PHE A 193 -9.62 2.32 2.77
C PHE A 193 -8.60 3.26 2.15
N TRP A 194 -8.82 3.61 0.89
CA TRP A 194 -8.16 4.72 0.23
C TRP A 194 -8.94 6.01 0.45
N MET A 195 -8.23 7.10 0.70
CA MET A 195 -8.84 8.41 0.94
C MET A 195 -8.11 9.51 0.19
N TYR A 196 -8.88 10.37 -0.48
CA TYR A 196 -8.43 11.66 -1.00
C TYR A 196 -9.08 12.78 -0.17
N SER A 197 -8.35 13.34 0.79
CA SER A 197 -8.89 14.35 1.70
C SER A 197 -8.73 15.77 1.16
N ARG A 198 -9.78 16.59 1.17
CA ARG A 198 -9.71 18.01 0.78
C ARG A 198 -9.43 18.95 1.94
N GLY A 199 -9.36 18.45 3.17
CA GLY A 199 -9.24 19.29 4.36
C GLY A 199 -10.60 19.52 5.03
N SER A 200 -10.61 20.40 6.04
CA SER A 200 -11.86 20.87 6.66
C SER A 200 -12.52 21.94 5.77
N ASP A 201 -13.83 21.78 5.53
CA ASP A 201 -14.72 22.81 4.99
C ASP A 201 -15.52 23.53 6.11
N GLY A 202 -14.85 24.18 7.06
CA GLY A 202 -15.53 24.86 8.18
C GLY A 202 -14.79 24.85 9.52
N ILE A 203 -15.52 25.18 10.60
CA ILE A 203 -14.97 25.54 11.93
C ILE A 203 -14.98 24.36 12.94
N GLU A 204 -15.71 23.26 12.68
CA GLU A 204 -15.85 22.14 13.63
C GLU A 204 -15.85 20.77 12.91
N ASN A 205 -14.78 20.43 12.20
CA ASN A 205 -14.85 19.34 11.22
C ASN A 205 -14.12 18.08 11.68
N ASN A 206 -14.82 17.16 12.36
CA ASN A 206 -14.40 15.77 12.44
C ASN A 206 -14.93 15.04 11.20
N GLY A 207 -14.27 15.21 10.04
CA GLY A 207 -14.72 14.58 8.79
C GLY A 207 -14.88 13.07 8.98
N THR A 208 -16.11 12.60 9.11
CA THR A 208 -16.42 11.23 9.54
C THR A 208 -16.21 10.28 8.39
N ILE A 209 -15.34 9.30 8.58
CA ILE A 209 -15.14 8.22 7.62
C ILE A 209 -16.13 7.09 7.92
N VAL A 210 -16.07 6.52 9.12
CA VAL A 210 -17.02 5.51 9.58
C VAL A 210 -17.34 5.76 11.05
N ALA A 211 -18.62 5.78 11.40
CA ALA A 211 -19.05 5.94 12.79
C ALA A 211 -20.19 4.99 13.12
N LYS A 212 -20.07 4.30 14.25
CA LYS A 212 -21.20 3.60 14.88
C LYS A 212 -21.64 4.41 16.08
N TYR A 213 -22.66 5.23 15.86
CA TYR A 213 -22.92 6.36 16.75
C TYR A 213 -24.36 6.87 16.69
N ASN A 214 -24.99 7.03 17.85
CA ASN A 214 -26.31 7.64 17.98
C ASN A 214 -26.41 8.39 19.31
N MET A 215 -26.91 9.63 19.32
CA MET A 215 -27.22 10.34 20.57
C MET A 215 -28.71 10.61 20.78
N SER A 216 -29.57 10.13 19.89
CA SER A 216 -31.01 10.33 20.02
C SER A 216 -31.53 9.59 21.27
N ASN A 217 -32.35 10.26 22.09
CA ASN A 217 -32.99 9.69 23.29
C ASN A 217 -32.06 8.97 24.29
N GLY A 218 -30.80 9.42 24.36
CA GLY A 218 -29.80 8.74 25.17
C GLY A 218 -29.07 7.62 24.43
N GLY A 219 -28.81 7.75 23.14
CA GLY A 219 -28.14 6.70 22.37
C GLY A 219 -26.72 6.33 22.84
N SER A 220 -26.22 5.21 22.32
CA SER A 220 -24.87 4.71 22.57
C SER A 220 -23.86 5.26 21.57
N ARG A 221 -22.64 5.47 22.05
CA ARG A 221 -21.47 5.74 21.21
C ARG A 221 -20.64 4.46 21.20
N CYS A 222 -20.36 3.90 20.04
CA CYS A 222 -19.44 2.77 19.91
C CYS A 222 -18.07 3.27 19.46
N PHE A 223 -18.01 3.85 18.26
CA PHE A 223 -16.77 4.40 17.73
C PHE A 223 -16.98 5.49 16.68
N MET A 224 -15.95 6.30 16.47
CA MET A 224 -15.87 7.29 15.40
C MET A 224 -14.47 7.30 14.80
N LEU A 225 -14.40 7.02 13.50
CA LEU A 225 -13.21 7.16 12.66
C LEU A 225 -13.34 8.44 11.84
N ASN A 226 -12.36 9.35 11.96
CA ASN A 226 -12.41 10.67 11.34
C ASN A 226 -11.08 11.00 10.63
N SER A 227 -11.14 11.82 9.58
CA SER A 227 -9.96 12.35 8.86
C SER A 227 -9.31 13.57 9.51
N PHE A 228 -9.86 14.08 10.61
CA PHE A 228 -9.34 15.21 11.39
C PHE A 228 -9.61 15.03 12.88
N GLY A 229 -8.70 15.49 13.73
CA GLY A 229 -8.75 15.28 15.17
C GLY A 229 -9.06 16.55 15.99
N ASN A 230 -10.35 16.77 16.29
CA ASN A 230 -10.95 17.48 17.43
C ASN A 230 -10.72 19.01 17.66
N THR A 231 -11.85 19.73 17.65
CA THR A 231 -12.31 20.97 18.35
C THR A 231 -11.42 22.21 18.57
N ASP A 232 -10.13 22.18 18.30
CA ASP A 232 -9.32 23.39 18.48
C ASP A 232 -9.20 24.12 17.13
N GLU A 233 -9.79 25.32 17.04
CA GLU A 233 -9.73 26.24 15.90
C GLU A 233 -8.29 26.56 15.43
N THR A 234 -7.28 26.04 16.15
CA THR A 234 -5.85 26.25 15.93
C THR A 234 -5.08 25.03 15.44
N ARG A 235 -5.63 23.79 15.49
CA ARG A 235 -4.87 22.57 15.12
C ARG A 235 -5.11 22.15 13.67
N THR A 236 -4.15 22.50 12.81
CA THR A 236 -4.04 22.13 11.38
C THR A 236 -3.44 20.72 11.19
N ASP A 237 -3.66 19.80 12.12
CA ASP A 237 -3.02 18.49 12.08
C ASP A 237 -3.87 17.57 11.20
N ASN A 238 -3.57 17.50 9.90
CA ASN A 238 -4.18 16.52 9.01
C ASN A 238 -3.81 15.12 9.50
N ASN A 239 -4.74 14.40 10.12
CA ASN A 239 -4.49 13.07 10.69
C ASN A 239 -5.78 12.25 10.66
N ILE A 240 -5.65 10.96 10.44
CA ILE A 240 -6.75 10.04 10.73
C ILE A 240 -6.78 9.77 12.22
N SER A 241 -7.98 9.71 12.80
CA SER A 241 -8.19 9.46 14.21
C SER A 241 -9.33 8.51 14.46
N ILE A 242 -9.16 7.60 15.42
CA ILE A 242 -10.21 6.70 15.89
C ILE A 242 -10.45 6.96 17.37
N THR A 243 -11.73 6.98 17.77
CA THR A 243 -12.12 7.03 19.18
C THR A 243 -13.14 5.92 19.44
N PHE A 244 -12.87 5.07 20.42
CA PHE A 244 -13.77 4.05 20.94
C PHE A 244 -14.35 4.49 22.27
N TYR A 245 -15.67 4.46 22.36
CA TYR A 245 -16.41 4.89 23.52
C TYR A 245 -16.76 3.70 24.40
N LYS A 246 -16.46 3.82 25.69
CA LYS A 246 -16.90 2.85 26.69
C LYS A 246 -18.40 3.00 26.94
N TYR A 247 -19.08 1.90 27.17
CA TYR A 247 -20.51 1.86 27.52
C TYR A 247 -20.82 2.75 28.74
N GLY A 248 -21.80 3.65 28.59
CA GLY A 248 -22.24 4.61 29.61
C GLY A 248 -21.76 6.04 29.35
N TYR A 249 -22.71 6.99 29.36
CA TYR A 249 -22.62 8.41 28.98
C TYR A 249 -21.49 9.28 29.57
N THR A 250 -20.60 8.76 30.40
CA THR A 250 -19.66 9.58 31.15
C THR A 250 -18.39 9.87 30.36
N TYR A 251 -18.19 11.16 30.10
CA TYR A 251 -17.12 11.91 29.41
C TYR A 251 -15.64 11.55 29.65
N ALA A 252 -15.28 10.42 30.28
CA ALA A 252 -13.96 10.30 30.90
C ALA A 252 -13.00 9.24 30.39
N TYR A 253 -13.38 8.20 29.63
CA TYR A 253 -12.40 7.18 29.22
C TYR A 253 -12.71 6.56 27.86
N HIS A 254 -11.89 6.91 26.86
CA HIS A 254 -11.99 6.45 25.49
C HIS A 254 -10.62 5.94 25.04
N ASP A 255 -10.61 4.78 24.38
CA ASP A 255 -9.44 4.40 23.60
C ASP A 255 -9.42 5.30 22.36
N LYS A 256 -8.37 6.10 22.20
CA LYS A 256 -8.22 6.98 21.05
C LYS A 256 -6.83 6.86 20.47
N LEU A 257 -6.72 7.01 19.16
CA LEU A 257 -5.45 6.98 18.44
C LEU A 257 -5.52 7.95 17.27
N LYS A 258 -4.39 8.54 16.91
CA LYS A 258 -4.23 9.39 15.72
C LYS A 258 -2.99 8.95 14.95
N SER A 259 -2.98 9.10 13.63
CA SER A 259 -1.76 8.86 12.83
C SER A 259 -0.60 9.79 13.21
N TYR A 260 -0.91 11.00 13.69
CA TYR A 260 0.06 11.97 14.14
C TYR A 260 -0.29 12.53 15.52
N MET A 261 0.69 12.54 16.42
CA MET A 261 0.63 13.17 17.74
C MET A 261 2.03 13.67 18.11
N GLU A 262 2.10 14.79 18.84
CA GLU A 262 3.35 15.22 19.45
C GLU A 262 3.56 14.51 20.78
N GLN A 263 4.83 14.31 21.17
CA GLN A 263 5.16 13.70 22.46
C GLN A 263 4.52 14.46 23.65
N ALA A 264 4.37 15.78 23.51
CA ALA A 264 3.73 16.63 24.51
C ALA A 264 2.24 16.35 24.68
N ASP A 265 1.51 16.08 23.59
CA ASP A 265 0.08 15.72 23.64
C ASP A 265 -0.13 14.47 24.49
N ILE A 266 0.76 13.48 24.32
CA ILE A 266 0.70 12.22 25.06
C ILE A 266 0.96 12.46 26.56
N GLN A 267 1.96 13.27 26.89
CA GLN A 267 2.34 13.55 28.27
C GLN A 267 1.28 14.36 29.03
N ASN A 268 0.60 15.27 28.34
CA ASN A 268 -0.32 16.21 28.96
C ASN A 268 -1.76 15.67 29.04
N GLU A 269 -2.19 14.87 28.06
CA GLU A 269 -3.60 14.50 27.90
C GLU A 269 -3.87 12.99 27.95
N LEU A 270 -2.83 12.15 27.85
CA LEU A 270 -2.93 10.70 27.70
C LEU A 270 -2.10 9.97 28.76
N ASN A 271 -2.16 8.64 28.73
CA ASN A 271 -1.29 7.77 29.51
C ASN A 271 -0.08 7.37 28.65
N PRO A 272 1.12 7.94 28.82
CA PRO A 272 2.25 7.65 27.94
C PRO A 272 2.70 6.19 27.96
N ALA A 273 2.39 5.44 29.02
CA ALA A 273 2.76 4.04 29.13
C ALA A 273 1.98 3.13 28.16
N THR A 274 0.88 3.60 27.59
CA THR A 274 0.06 2.82 26.66
C THR A 274 0.25 3.21 25.21
N TYR A 275 1.12 4.18 24.88
CA TYR A 275 1.34 4.66 23.52
C TYR A 275 2.77 4.42 23.06
N ASP A 276 2.91 4.09 21.78
CA ASP A 276 4.15 4.00 21.04
C ASP A 276 4.04 4.85 19.77
N LEU A 277 4.94 5.82 19.63
CA LEU A 277 5.06 6.69 18.45
C LEU A 277 6.17 6.14 17.57
N VAL A 278 5.78 5.46 16.49
CA VAL A 278 6.73 4.75 15.63
C VAL A 278 7.18 5.67 14.50
N ASN A 279 6.27 6.00 13.58
CA ASN A 279 6.49 6.98 12.51
C ASN A 279 5.28 7.92 12.41
N PRO A 280 5.09 8.89 13.33
CA PRO A 280 3.90 9.73 13.31
C PRO A 280 3.79 10.51 12.00
N LEU A 281 2.74 10.28 11.23
CA LEU A 281 2.54 10.84 9.88
C LEU A 281 1.23 11.62 9.79
N ARG A 282 1.34 12.78 9.13
CA ARG A 282 0.19 13.59 8.74
C ARG A 282 -0.32 13.13 7.38
N ILE A 283 -1.60 13.33 7.12
CA ILE A 283 -2.18 13.14 5.79
C ILE A 283 -1.84 14.34 4.90
N GLU A 284 -1.37 14.07 3.70
CA GLU A 284 -1.23 15.09 2.67
C GLU A 284 -2.59 15.36 2.03
N LEU A 285 -3.00 16.64 1.99
CA LEU A 285 -4.27 16.99 1.36
C LEU A 285 -4.17 16.87 -0.15
N GLN A 286 -5.30 16.57 -0.77
CA GLN A 286 -5.44 16.49 -2.22
C GLN A 286 -4.51 15.44 -2.87
N GLN A 287 -4.22 14.38 -2.13
CA GLN A 287 -3.51 13.19 -2.58
C GLN A 287 -4.23 11.96 -2.03
N TRP A 288 -4.07 10.83 -2.72
CA TRP A 288 -4.52 9.55 -2.21
C TRP A 288 -3.60 9.08 -1.10
N THR A 289 -4.20 8.61 -0.01
CA THR A 289 -3.49 7.99 1.11
C THR A 289 -4.25 6.73 1.50
N HIS A 290 -3.53 5.62 1.57
CA HIS A 290 -4.08 4.40 2.14
C HIS A 290 -4.10 4.56 3.65
N CYS A 291 -5.29 4.40 4.23
CA CYS A 291 -5.51 4.58 5.64
C CYS A 291 -5.97 3.27 6.25
N LEU A 292 -5.29 2.84 7.31
CA LEU A 292 -5.67 1.61 8.00
C LEU A 292 -5.63 1.78 9.53
N ILE A 293 -6.75 1.46 10.17
CA ILE A 293 -6.85 1.33 11.62
C ILE A 293 -6.93 -0.16 11.94
N ASN A 294 -5.88 -0.71 12.55
CA ASN A 294 -5.83 -2.10 12.93
C ASN A 294 -6.21 -2.25 14.41
N VAL A 295 -7.33 -2.88 14.71
CA VAL A 295 -7.74 -3.16 16.09
C VAL A 295 -7.60 -4.65 16.35
N THR A 296 -6.49 -5.02 16.97
CA THR A 296 -6.22 -6.40 17.40
C THR A 296 -6.86 -6.67 18.76
N GLU A 297 -6.70 -7.88 19.31
CA GLU A 297 -7.15 -8.18 20.67
C GLU A 297 -6.48 -7.31 21.75
N THR A 298 -5.28 -6.78 21.49
CA THR A 298 -4.43 -6.12 22.50
C THR A 298 -3.98 -4.71 22.13
N SER A 299 -4.07 -4.33 20.85
CA SER A 299 -3.59 -3.03 20.34
C SER A 299 -4.60 -2.38 19.40
N ILE A 300 -4.51 -1.06 19.33
CA ILE A 300 -5.04 -0.23 18.26
C ILE A 300 -3.83 0.36 17.57
N GLU A 301 -3.77 0.24 16.25
CA GLU A 301 -2.66 0.74 15.45
C GLU A 301 -3.20 1.58 14.31
N CYS A 302 -2.45 2.61 13.94
CA CYS A 302 -2.75 3.47 12.81
C CYS A 302 -1.62 3.36 11.81
N TRP A 303 -1.97 3.06 10.57
CA TRP A 303 -1.05 2.89 9.46
C TRP A 303 -1.46 3.84 8.34
N LEU A 304 -0.48 4.48 7.72
CA LEU A 304 -0.65 5.27 6.49
C LEU A 304 0.32 4.73 5.45
N ASP A 305 -0.17 4.45 4.24
CA ASP A 305 0.62 3.95 3.11
C ASP A 305 1.51 2.75 3.49
N GLY A 306 0.93 1.79 4.22
CA GLY A 306 1.64 0.60 4.71
C GLY A 306 2.66 0.86 5.84
N VAL A 307 2.81 2.09 6.33
CA VAL A 307 3.75 2.46 7.40
C VAL A 307 3.03 2.60 8.74
N LEU A 308 3.50 1.86 9.76
CA LEU A 308 2.99 2.00 11.13
C LEU A 308 3.32 3.38 11.69
N CYS A 309 2.28 4.19 11.96
CA CYS A 309 2.45 5.52 12.50
C CYS A 309 2.48 5.53 14.01
N THR A 310 1.42 5.01 14.62
CA THR A 310 1.21 5.03 16.06
C THR A 310 0.54 3.75 16.51
N LYS A 311 0.85 3.34 17.73
CA LYS A 311 0.29 2.16 18.37
C LYS A 311 -0.13 2.49 19.79
N LYS A 312 -1.27 1.96 20.20
CA LYS A 312 -1.79 2.06 21.57
C LYS A 312 -2.14 0.68 22.09
N GLN A 313 -1.74 0.36 23.32
CA GLN A 313 -2.26 -0.79 24.04
C GLN A 313 -3.74 -0.56 24.37
N ARG A 314 -4.60 -1.50 23.97
CA ARG A 314 -6.04 -1.48 24.27
C ARG A 314 -6.27 -1.52 25.77
N GLU A 315 -7.13 -0.63 26.25
CA GLU A 315 -7.51 -0.61 27.67
C GLU A 315 -8.82 -1.38 27.92
N TYR A 316 -9.61 -1.64 26.88
CA TYR A 316 -10.90 -2.32 26.98
C TYR A 316 -11.14 -3.33 25.84
N SER A 317 -12.00 -4.32 26.11
CA SER A 317 -12.33 -5.41 25.18
C SER A 317 -13.63 -5.17 24.39
N ASN A 318 -14.56 -4.37 24.92
CA ASN A 318 -15.93 -4.25 24.40
C ASN A 318 -16.20 -2.84 23.84
N TYR A 319 -16.01 -2.67 22.53
CA TYR A 319 -16.25 -1.40 21.83
C TYR A 319 -17.43 -1.44 20.85
N PHE A 320 -17.80 -2.64 20.37
CA PHE A 320 -18.54 -2.78 19.10
C PHE A 320 -19.87 -3.51 19.23
N SER A 321 -20.23 -4.00 20.42
CA SER A 321 -21.25 -5.05 20.61
C SER A 321 -22.70 -4.57 20.60
N ASP A 322 -22.97 -3.30 20.30
CA ASP A 322 -24.34 -2.81 20.26
C ASP A 322 -24.97 -3.12 18.90
N GLU A 323 -25.82 -4.15 18.85
CA GLU A 323 -26.43 -4.59 17.60
C GLU A 323 -27.44 -3.58 17.05
N THR A 324 -27.89 -2.61 17.86
CA THR A 324 -28.99 -1.71 17.53
C THR A 324 -28.54 -0.35 16.98
N GLU A 325 -27.26 -0.02 17.10
CA GLU A 325 -26.78 1.31 16.71
C GLU A 325 -26.37 1.39 15.24
N PRO A 326 -26.93 2.35 14.48
CA PRO A 326 -26.65 2.51 13.07
C PRO A 326 -25.17 2.82 12.83
N VAL A 327 -24.69 2.39 11.67
CA VAL A 327 -23.38 2.75 11.15
C VAL A 327 -23.58 3.77 10.04
N TYR A 328 -22.80 4.83 10.09
CA TYR A 328 -22.76 5.86 9.07
C TYR A 328 -21.37 5.96 8.45
N ILE A 329 -21.32 6.28 7.16
CA ILE A 329 -20.12 6.61 6.42
C ILE A 329 -20.29 8.03 5.88
N GLY A 330 -19.27 8.88 5.99
CA GLY A 330 -19.27 10.25 5.45
C GLY A 330 -19.86 11.33 6.36
N ASN A 331 -20.80 11.02 7.26
CA ASN A 331 -21.35 11.96 8.25
C ASN A 331 -22.08 11.23 9.39
N ILE A 332 -22.44 11.93 10.47
CA ILE A 332 -23.28 11.43 11.56
C ILE A 332 -24.49 12.35 11.74
N ILE A 333 -25.70 11.80 11.67
CA ILE A 333 -26.95 12.58 11.67
C ILE A 333 -27.44 12.92 13.09
N SER A 334 -27.24 12.01 14.05
CA SER A 334 -27.80 12.12 15.42
C SER A 334 -26.79 12.67 16.44
N GLY A 335 -26.03 13.71 16.11
CA GLY A 335 -24.90 14.23 16.92
C GLY A 335 -25.24 15.23 18.05
N GLY A 336 -26.49 15.66 18.19
CA GLY A 336 -26.80 16.87 18.97
C GLY A 336 -26.33 18.15 18.25
N ALA A 337 -26.66 19.33 18.77
CA ALA A 337 -26.40 20.62 18.10
C ALA A 337 -24.90 20.78 17.73
N GLY A 338 -24.57 20.68 16.44
CA GLY A 338 -23.20 20.70 15.89
C GLY A 338 -23.00 19.77 14.69
N SER A 339 -23.88 19.84 13.69
CA SER A 339 -23.94 18.98 12.50
C SER A 339 -22.83 19.25 11.47
N ASN A 340 -21.55 19.23 11.87
CA ASN A 340 -20.43 19.59 11.00
C ASN A 340 -19.37 18.47 10.83
N ASN A 341 -19.75 17.20 11.04
CA ASN A 341 -18.84 16.04 10.93
C ASN A 341 -18.72 15.49 9.50
N HIS A 342 -19.01 16.31 8.50
CA HIS A 342 -19.04 15.87 7.11
C HIS A 342 -17.62 15.61 6.60
N PHE A 343 -17.43 14.43 6.01
CA PHE A 343 -16.23 14.14 5.26
C PHE A 343 -16.23 14.91 3.95
N ASN A 344 -15.15 15.66 3.72
CA ASN A 344 -14.91 16.38 2.48
C ASN A 344 -13.76 15.72 1.74
N GLY A 345 -14.08 14.86 0.79
CA GLY A 345 -13.08 14.08 0.07
C GLY A 345 -13.68 12.96 -0.76
N ILE A 346 -12.83 12.04 -1.16
CA ILE A 346 -13.19 10.85 -1.94
C ILE A 346 -12.77 9.63 -1.12
N LEU A 347 -13.66 8.63 -1.02
CA LEU A 347 -13.35 7.32 -0.45
C LEU A 347 -13.40 6.26 -1.52
N ASP A 348 -12.51 5.30 -1.38
CA ASP A 348 -12.36 4.17 -2.27
C ASP A 348 -11.98 2.93 -1.47
N GLU A 349 -12.37 1.74 -1.95
CA GLU A 349 -11.88 0.46 -1.43
C GLU A 349 -12.09 0.25 0.09
N LEU A 350 -13.23 0.69 0.64
CA LEU A 350 -13.52 0.61 2.08
C LEU A 350 -13.83 -0.82 2.52
N ARG A 351 -12.93 -1.39 3.34
CA ARG A 351 -13.04 -2.72 3.93
C ARG A 351 -13.07 -2.65 5.45
N VAL A 352 -13.87 -3.53 6.06
CA VAL A 352 -13.92 -3.74 7.52
C VAL A 352 -13.75 -5.21 7.85
N TYR A 353 -12.87 -5.49 8.81
CA TYR A 353 -12.56 -6.84 9.28
C TYR A 353 -12.93 -7.00 10.75
N ASN A 354 -13.55 -8.11 11.12
CA ASN A 354 -13.92 -8.43 12.51
C ASN A 354 -12.76 -9.00 13.36
N ARG A 355 -11.52 -8.68 12.98
CA ARG A 355 -10.29 -9.14 13.63
C ARG A 355 -9.15 -8.15 13.38
N GLY A 356 -8.05 -8.34 14.09
CA GLY A 356 -6.77 -7.74 13.73
C GLY A 356 -6.20 -8.35 12.44
N LEU A 357 -5.52 -7.52 11.67
CA LEU A 357 -4.76 -7.86 10.47
C LEU A 357 -3.27 -8.04 10.82
N THR A 358 -2.58 -8.90 10.08
CA THR A 358 -1.11 -9.01 10.15
C THR A 358 -0.44 -7.87 9.36
N GLU A 359 0.85 -7.66 9.60
CA GLU A 359 1.63 -6.68 8.83
C GLU A 359 1.62 -6.99 7.32
N ASP A 360 1.78 -8.26 6.94
CA ASP A 360 1.74 -8.67 5.54
C ASP A 360 0.37 -8.40 4.88
N GLU A 361 -0.73 -8.66 5.60
CA GLU A 361 -2.08 -8.33 5.14
C GLU A 361 -2.27 -6.82 4.95
N ILE A 362 -1.75 -6.00 5.87
CA ILE A 362 -1.79 -4.53 5.78
C ILE A 362 -1.01 -4.04 4.57
N LYS A 363 0.20 -4.59 4.36
CA LYS A 363 1.03 -4.25 3.19
C LYS A 363 0.37 -4.67 1.87
N THR A 364 -0.28 -5.83 1.86
CA THR A 364 -1.06 -6.31 0.70
C THR A 364 -2.18 -5.32 0.36
N LEU A 365 -2.96 -4.91 1.36
CA LEU A 365 -4.05 -3.93 1.17
C LEU A 365 -3.56 -2.54 0.71
N TYR A 366 -2.34 -2.15 1.08
CA TYR A 366 -1.74 -0.89 0.62
C TYR A 366 -1.26 -0.98 -0.84
N LYS A 367 -0.71 -2.12 -1.23
CA LYS A 367 -0.22 -2.33 -2.60
C LYS A 367 -1.31 -2.74 -3.58
N GLU A 368 -2.53 -2.90 -3.08
CA GLU A 368 -3.72 -3.25 -3.85
C GLU A 368 -3.97 -2.34 -5.03
#